data_AF-A0A925YKK6-F1
#
_entry.id   AF-A0A925YKK6-F1
#
_cell.length_a   1.000
_cell.length_b   1.000
_cell.length_c   1.000
_cell.angle_alpha   90.00
_cell.angle_beta   90.00
_cell.angle_gamma   90.00
#
_symmetry.space_group_name_H-M   'P 1'
#
loop_
_entity.id
_entity.type
_entity.pdbx_description
1 polymer ?
#
loop_
_entity_poly.entity_id
_entity_poly.type
_entity_poly.pdbx_seq_one_letter_code
_entity_poly.pdbx_strand_id
1 'polypeptide(L)'
;MIRPKVFNVFLFALVAWLSCGAVFAAEPTLETKSGDPLPVSVKQNDPETFTLVFKDADGDRIKSALMKLKTPSGESQINGTNVSNDTTSGVDVTWSAKMSEPGTYTATFIVSSTDGEVLYPAQGQDPYRFTVENLPIKWGIFAGGTVVSLLFLPYLTYVLFRSMNQRGDPSGAARGALLLGILLSAALFIFLFAGPYGPLAFGIGIIAALAGIVMVLTQKRR
;
A
#
# COMPACT_ATOMS: atom_id res chain seq x y z
N MET A 1 -36.19 35.19 60.56
CA MET A 1 -36.26 33.85 61.19
C MET A 1 -36.73 32.85 60.11
N ILE A 2 -35.80 32.31 59.32
CA ILE A 2 -36.10 31.38 58.21
C ILE A 2 -36.07 29.96 58.78
N ARG A 3 -37.15 29.18 58.56
CA ARG A 3 -37.28 27.84 59.14
C ARG A 3 -36.19 26.89 58.60
N PRO A 4 -35.40 26.23 59.46
CA PRO A 4 -34.22 25.43 59.06
C PRO A 4 -34.54 24.22 58.17
N LYS A 5 -35.81 23.80 58.07
CA LYS A 5 -36.22 22.68 57.21
C LYS A 5 -36.36 23.03 55.72
N VAL A 6 -36.52 24.31 55.37
CA VAL A 6 -36.72 24.72 53.95
C VAL A 6 -35.38 24.91 53.23
N PHE A 7 -34.32 25.26 53.97
CA PHE A 7 -32.98 25.47 53.42
C PHE A 7 -32.31 24.14 52.97
N ASN A 8 -32.54 23.04 53.70
CA ASN A 8 -31.99 21.73 53.35
C ASN A 8 -32.62 21.10 52.08
N VAL A 9 -33.87 21.42 51.77
CA VAL A 9 -34.54 20.90 50.56
C VAL A 9 -34.01 21.59 49.31
N PHE A 10 -33.72 22.89 49.38
CA PHE A 10 -33.12 23.63 48.27
C PHE A 10 -31.66 23.22 48.00
N LEU A 11 -30.89 22.92 49.05
CA LEU A 11 -29.50 22.48 48.89
C LEU A 11 -29.41 21.08 48.24
N PHE A 12 -30.32 20.16 48.58
CA PHE A 12 -30.38 18.84 47.95
C PHE A 12 -30.85 18.90 46.49
N ALA A 13 -31.79 19.78 46.15
CA ALA A 13 -32.24 19.97 44.77
C ALA A 13 -31.15 20.59 43.88
N LEU A 14 -30.34 21.52 44.42
CA LEU A 14 -29.23 22.14 43.69
C LEU A 14 -28.07 21.16 43.44
N VAL A 15 -27.75 20.29 44.41
CA VAL A 15 -26.72 19.26 44.27
C VAL A 15 -27.16 18.15 43.31
N ALA A 16 -28.45 17.79 43.29
CA ALA A 16 -28.99 16.83 42.32
C ALA A 16 -29.02 17.37 40.88
N TRP A 17 -29.17 18.69 40.69
CA TRP A 17 -29.12 19.33 39.38
C TRP A 17 -27.68 19.43 38.82
N LEU A 18 -26.68 19.58 39.70
CA LEU A 18 -25.26 19.66 39.33
C LEU A 18 -24.62 18.28 39.05
N SER A 19 -25.26 17.18 39.42
CA SER A 19 -24.80 15.82 39.11
C SER A 19 -25.31 15.26 37.79
N CYS A 20 -26.06 16.05 37.00
CA CYS A 20 -26.34 15.71 35.60
C CYS A 20 -25.08 16.02 34.78
N GLY A 21 -24.01 15.26 35.01
CA GLY A 21 -22.89 15.22 34.10
C GLY A 21 -23.44 14.81 32.74
N ALA A 22 -23.25 15.64 31.73
CA ALA A 22 -23.47 15.24 30.36
C ALA A 22 -22.65 13.96 30.12
N VAL A 23 -23.33 12.82 30.07
CA VAL A 23 -22.76 11.61 29.48
C VAL A 23 -22.65 11.97 28.01
N PHE A 24 -21.51 12.52 27.62
CA PHE A 24 -21.14 12.58 26.22
C PHE A 24 -20.98 11.13 25.80
N ALA A 25 -21.93 10.65 24.99
CA ALA A 25 -21.82 9.40 24.26
C ALA A 25 -20.45 9.35 23.59
N ALA A 26 -19.74 8.24 23.74
CA ALA A 26 -18.46 8.06 23.06
C ALA A 26 -18.74 7.92 21.57
N GLU A 27 -18.11 8.76 20.75
CA GLU A 27 -18.36 8.76 19.31
C GLU A 27 -18.02 7.40 18.69
N PRO A 28 -18.83 6.90 17.74
CA PRO A 28 -18.56 5.65 17.06
C PRO A 28 -17.27 5.74 16.24
N THR A 29 -16.55 4.63 16.14
CA THR A 29 -15.22 4.57 15.52
C THR A 29 -15.14 3.50 14.45
N LEU A 30 -14.29 3.73 13.46
CA LEU A 30 -14.03 2.80 12.36
C LEU A 30 -12.51 2.69 12.18
N GLU A 31 -11.97 1.51 12.46
CA GLU A 31 -10.53 1.30 12.53
C GLU A 31 -10.09 0.02 11.81
N THR A 32 -8.81 -0.07 11.47
CA THR A 32 -8.23 -1.32 10.98
C THR A 32 -8.18 -2.36 12.08
N LYS A 33 -8.44 -3.62 11.73
CA LYS A 33 -8.30 -4.73 12.67
C LYS A 33 -6.84 -4.91 13.10
N SER A 34 -6.61 -5.00 14.40
CA SER A 34 -5.27 -5.25 14.93
C SER A 34 -4.71 -6.56 14.39
N GLY A 35 -3.57 -6.49 13.70
CA GLY A 35 -2.93 -7.65 13.06
C GLY A 35 -3.39 -7.95 11.63
N ASP A 36 -4.38 -7.21 11.12
CA ASP A 36 -4.89 -7.36 9.75
C ASP A 36 -5.11 -5.96 9.12
N PRO A 37 -4.02 -5.26 8.76
CA PRO A 37 -4.11 -3.93 8.15
C PRO A 37 -4.63 -4.01 6.72
N LEU A 38 -5.27 -2.93 6.25
CA LEU A 38 -5.75 -2.89 4.87
C LEU A 38 -4.61 -3.04 3.84
N PRO A 39 -4.83 -3.75 2.73
CA PRO A 39 -3.79 -4.10 1.77
C PRO A 39 -3.30 -2.90 0.94
N VAL A 40 -2.02 -2.53 1.05
CA VAL A 40 -1.44 -1.43 0.26
C VAL A 40 -1.30 -1.75 -1.24
N SER A 41 -1.38 -3.03 -1.61
CA SER A 41 -1.34 -3.51 -2.99
C SER A 41 -2.26 -4.70 -3.19
N VAL A 42 -2.99 -4.73 -4.29
CA VAL A 42 -3.93 -5.81 -4.65
C VAL A 42 -3.68 -6.28 -6.07
N LYS A 43 -4.09 -7.51 -6.38
CA LYS A 43 -3.90 -8.09 -7.71
C LYS A 43 -5.06 -7.75 -8.62
N GLN A 44 -4.76 -7.34 -9.86
CA GLN A 44 -5.80 -7.11 -10.86
C GLN A 44 -6.60 -8.40 -11.11
N ASN A 45 -7.92 -8.25 -11.21
CA ASN A 45 -8.90 -9.30 -11.47
C ASN A 45 -9.09 -10.36 -10.37
N ASP A 46 -8.36 -10.26 -9.26
CA ASP A 46 -8.60 -11.08 -8.07
C ASP A 46 -9.60 -10.34 -7.16
N PRO A 47 -10.57 -11.06 -6.55
CA PRO A 47 -11.45 -10.48 -5.55
C PRO A 47 -10.67 -10.19 -4.27
N GLU A 48 -10.74 -8.95 -3.79
CA GLU A 48 -10.13 -8.51 -2.54
C GLU A 48 -11.21 -8.19 -1.52
N THR A 49 -10.97 -8.49 -0.25
CA THR A 49 -11.87 -8.15 0.86
C THR A 49 -11.19 -7.15 1.78
N PHE A 50 -11.78 -5.97 1.91
CA PHE A 50 -11.34 -4.96 2.87
C PHE A 50 -12.13 -5.15 4.16
N THR A 51 -11.45 -5.22 5.30
CA THR A 51 -12.08 -5.42 6.61
C THR A 51 -11.72 -4.27 7.55
N LEU A 52 -12.74 -3.65 8.13
CA LEU A 52 -12.59 -2.66 9.20
C LEU A 52 -13.45 -3.07 10.39
N VAL A 53 -13.07 -2.60 11.57
CA VAL A 53 -13.79 -2.82 12.81
C VAL A 53 -14.57 -1.56 13.13
N PHE A 54 -15.89 -1.68 13.17
CA PHE A 54 -16.79 -0.63 13.65
C PHE A 54 -17.08 -0.86 15.14
N LYS A 55 -16.90 0.17 15.97
CA LYS A 55 -17.21 0.13 17.41
C LYS A 55 -18.10 1.30 17.78
N ASP A 56 -19.13 0.99 18.55
CA ASP A 56 -20.10 1.95 19.06
C ASP A 56 -20.41 1.63 20.52
N ALA A 57 -20.09 2.56 21.42
CA ALA A 57 -20.24 2.35 22.86
C ALA A 57 -21.71 2.21 23.28
N ASP A 58 -22.63 2.79 22.52
CA ASP A 58 -24.06 2.78 22.81
C ASP A 58 -24.77 1.52 22.26
N GLY A 59 -24.02 0.64 21.57
CA GLY A 59 -24.52 -0.62 21.03
C GLY A 59 -25.45 -0.43 19.84
N ASP A 60 -25.27 0.69 19.17
CA ASP A 60 -26.09 1.15 18.08
C ASP A 60 -25.90 0.28 16.83
N ARG A 61 -26.98 0.00 16.10
CA ARG A 61 -26.92 -0.92 14.94
C ARG A 61 -26.40 -0.22 13.70
N ILE A 62 -25.59 -0.93 12.92
CA ILE A 62 -25.21 -0.51 11.57
C ILE A 62 -26.47 -0.51 10.67
N LYS A 63 -26.75 0.63 10.04
CA LYS A 63 -27.82 0.79 9.04
C LYS A 63 -27.31 0.56 7.63
N SER A 64 -26.10 1.04 7.33
CA SER A 64 -25.46 0.90 6.02
C SER A 64 -23.94 0.95 6.14
N ALA A 65 -23.28 0.25 5.22
CA ALA A 65 -21.83 0.30 5.05
C ALA A 65 -21.53 0.49 3.56
N LEU A 66 -20.69 1.46 3.22
CA LEU A 66 -20.35 1.84 1.85
C LEU A 66 -18.85 2.09 1.73
N MET A 67 -18.26 1.60 0.65
CA MET A 67 -16.93 2.00 0.23
C MET A 67 -17.05 2.84 -1.04
N LYS A 68 -16.69 4.12 -0.95
CA LYS A 68 -16.50 5.00 -2.10
C LYS A 68 -15.11 4.73 -2.66
N LEU A 69 -15.04 4.26 -3.88
CA LEU A 69 -13.81 3.85 -4.53
C LEU A 69 -13.56 4.71 -5.76
N LYS A 70 -12.46 5.45 -5.74
CA LYS A 70 -11.95 6.21 -6.88
C LYS A 70 -10.88 5.39 -7.60
N THR A 71 -11.19 5.05 -8.85
CA THR A 71 -10.33 4.34 -9.79
C THR A 71 -9.64 5.35 -10.73
N PRO A 72 -8.65 4.92 -11.52
CA PRO A 72 -8.07 5.78 -12.56
C PRO A 72 -9.09 6.25 -13.61
N SER A 73 -10.10 5.42 -13.89
CA SER A 73 -11.15 5.67 -14.89
C SER A 73 -12.40 6.37 -14.34
N GLY A 74 -12.63 6.43 -13.03
CA GLY A 74 -13.83 7.03 -12.46
C GLY A 74 -14.06 6.74 -10.99
N GLU A 75 -15.31 6.88 -10.55
CA GLU A 75 -15.72 6.61 -9.17
C GLU A 75 -16.79 5.53 -9.13
N SER A 76 -16.77 4.71 -8.08
CA SER A 76 -17.71 3.62 -7.86
C SER A 76 -18.04 3.49 -6.37
N GLN A 77 -19.16 2.82 -6.07
CA GLN A 77 -19.57 2.54 -4.71
C GLN A 77 -19.81 1.04 -4.53
N ILE A 78 -19.32 0.51 -3.41
CA ILE A 78 -19.41 -0.91 -3.08
C ILE A 78 -20.10 -1.03 -1.72
N ASN A 79 -21.16 -1.82 -1.67
CA ASN A 79 -21.86 -2.09 -0.42
C ASN A 79 -21.04 -3.02 0.47
N GLY A 80 -20.95 -2.67 1.74
CA GLY A 80 -20.35 -3.50 2.77
C GLY A 80 -21.35 -4.49 3.34
N THR A 81 -20.82 -5.52 3.97
CA THR A 81 -21.58 -6.50 4.74
C THR A 81 -21.01 -6.56 6.15
N ASN A 82 -21.87 -6.76 7.14
CA ASN A 82 -21.48 -7.00 8.53
C ASN A 82 -21.99 -8.37 8.97
N VAL A 83 -21.21 -9.05 9.82
CA VAL A 83 -21.50 -10.44 10.23
C VAL A 83 -22.11 -10.52 11.64
N SER A 84 -21.94 -9.47 12.45
CA SER A 84 -22.44 -9.37 13.83
C SER A 84 -23.29 -8.11 14.05
N ASN A 85 -24.10 -8.13 15.11
CA ASN A 85 -24.88 -6.99 15.59
C ASN A 85 -24.33 -6.41 16.89
N ASP A 86 -23.30 -7.02 17.50
CA ASP A 86 -22.68 -6.50 18.71
C ASP A 86 -21.63 -5.44 18.34
N THR A 87 -22.06 -4.19 18.29
CA THR A 87 -21.20 -3.03 17.98
C THR A 87 -20.43 -2.54 19.21
N THR A 88 -20.81 -2.94 20.42
CA THR A 88 -20.13 -2.52 21.67
C THR A 88 -18.74 -3.14 21.82
N SER A 89 -18.61 -4.43 21.50
CA SER A 89 -17.33 -5.14 21.48
C SER A 89 -16.53 -4.91 20.19
N GLY A 90 -17.22 -4.42 19.16
CA GLY A 90 -16.70 -4.16 17.82
C GLY A 90 -17.12 -5.24 16.82
N VAL A 91 -17.55 -4.80 15.65
CA VAL A 91 -18.00 -5.67 14.55
C VAL A 91 -17.13 -5.49 13.32
N ASP A 92 -16.76 -6.61 12.71
CA ASP A 92 -16.10 -6.63 11.41
C ASP A 92 -17.11 -6.23 10.31
N VAL A 93 -16.77 -5.18 9.58
CA VAL A 93 -17.45 -4.71 8.36
C VAL A 93 -16.54 -4.99 7.18
N THR A 94 -17.07 -5.70 6.19
CA THR A 94 -16.29 -6.19 5.05
C THR A 94 -16.81 -5.66 3.73
N TRP A 95 -15.92 -5.26 2.82
CA TRP A 95 -16.24 -4.87 1.45
C TRP A 95 -15.48 -5.77 0.47
N SER A 96 -16.20 -6.46 -0.40
CA SER A 96 -15.60 -7.34 -1.41
C SER A 96 -15.65 -6.66 -2.77
N ALA A 97 -14.51 -6.58 -3.44
CA ALA A 97 -14.36 -5.86 -4.70
C ALA A 97 -13.34 -6.53 -5.61
N LYS A 98 -13.63 -6.54 -6.92
CA LYS A 98 -12.71 -7.03 -7.95
C LYS A 98 -12.24 -5.87 -8.81
N MET A 99 -10.93 -5.63 -8.83
CA MET A 99 -10.35 -4.49 -9.52
C MET A 99 -9.95 -4.87 -10.95
N SER A 100 -10.59 -4.26 -11.94
CA SER A 100 -10.38 -4.60 -13.36
C SER A 100 -9.29 -3.77 -14.04
N GLU A 101 -8.84 -2.66 -13.44
CA GLU A 101 -7.87 -1.74 -14.03
C GLU A 101 -6.63 -1.62 -13.14
N PRO A 102 -5.40 -1.63 -13.71
CA PRO A 102 -4.20 -1.39 -12.92
C PRO A 102 -4.03 0.11 -12.64
N GLY A 103 -3.46 0.45 -11.48
CA GLY A 103 -3.17 1.85 -11.13
C GLY A 103 -3.31 2.15 -9.65
N THR A 104 -3.30 3.43 -9.31
CA THR A 104 -3.53 3.88 -7.94
C THR A 104 -5.00 4.10 -7.70
N TYR A 105 -5.50 3.46 -6.65
CA TYR A 105 -6.88 3.57 -6.19
C TYR A 105 -6.92 4.37 -4.90
N THR A 106 -8.05 5.03 -4.67
CA THR A 106 -8.33 5.72 -3.41
C THR A 106 -9.67 5.26 -2.89
N ALA A 107 -9.74 4.86 -1.62
CA ALA A 107 -11.00 4.46 -1.00
C ALA A 107 -11.32 5.28 0.25
N THR A 108 -12.62 5.46 0.47
CA THR A 108 -13.19 5.98 1.70
C THR A 108 -14.31 5.05 2.13
N PHE A 109 -14.22 4.56 3.34
CA PHE A 109 -15.19 3.68 3.95
C PHE A 109 -16.12 4.52 4.83
N ILE A 110 -17.41 4.24 4.74
CA ILE A 110 -18.46 4.99 5.42
C ILE A 110 -19.37 3.95 6.05
N VAL A 111 -19.59 4.08 7.35
CA VAL A 111 -20.54 3.27 8.11
C VAL A 111 -21.52 4.21 8.79
N SER A 112 -22.82 3.96 8.64
CA SER A 112 -23.88 4.78 9.20
C SER A 112 -24.62 4.00 10.29
N SER A 113 -24.82 4.60 11.47
CA SER A 113 -25.58 4.08 12.61
C SER A 113 -26.78 4.99 12.96
N THR A 114 -27.32 4.92 14.18
CA THR A 114 -28.35 5.86 14.65
C THR A 114 -27.72 7.21 15.01
N ASP A 115 -26.52 7.19 15.56
CA ASP A 115 -25.79 8.38 16.02
C ASP A 115 -25.13 9.19 14.90
N GLY A 116 -24.90 8.59 13.72
CA GLY A 116 -24.41 9.32 12.57
C GLY A 116 -23.63 8.47 11.57
N GLU A 117 -22.73 9.12 10.84
CA GLU A 117 -21.82 8.47 9.90
C GLU A 117 -20.38 8.56 10.41
N VAL A 118 -19.68 7.43 10.34
CA VAL A 118 -18.24 7.35 10.64
C VAL A 118 -17.49 7.04 9.36
N LEU A 119 -16.38 7.77 9.15
CA LEU A 119 -15.54 7.63 7.98
C LEU A 119 -14.19 7.02 8.34
N TYR A 120 -13.69 6.17 7.45
CA TYR A 120 -12.30 5.74 7.45
C TYR A 120 -11.68 5.97 6.06
N PRO A 121 -10.51 6.63 5.95
CA PRO A 121 -9.87 7.42 7.00
C PRO A 121 -10.77 8.55 7.52
N ALA A 122 -10.52 9.04 8.73
CA ALA A 122 -11.36 10.07 9.35
C ALA A 122 -11.34 11.37 8.55
N GLN A 123 -12.37 12.20 8.71
CA GLN A 123 -12.46 13.46 7.98
C GLN A 123 -11.23 14.36 8.26
N GLY A 124 -10.57 14.83 7.20
CA GLY A 124 -9.34 15.62 7.31
C GLY A 124 -8.05 14.80 7.35
N GLN A 125 -8.13 13.46 7.32
CA GLN A 125 -6.97 12.60 7.09
C GLN A 125 -6.75 12.36 5.60
N ASP A 126 -5.51 11.97 5.25
CA ASP A 126 -5.20 11.54 3.89
C ASP A 126 -6.06 10.32 3.52
N PRO A 127 -6.62 10.30 2.30
CA PRO A 127 -7.50 9.22 1.90
C PRO A 127 -6.70 7.93 1.74
N TYR A 128 -7.34 6.79 2.00
CA TYR A 128 -6.66 5.50 1.94
C TYR A 128 -6.32 5.17 0.49
N ARG A 129 -5.04 4.91 0.22
CA ARG A 129 -4.53 4.62 -1.13
C ARG A 129 -3.93 3.23 -1.18
N PHE A 130 -4.23 2.52 -2.27
CA PHE A 130 -3.63 1.23 -2.58
C PHE A 130 -3.38 1.13 -4.09
N THR A 131 -2.48 0.23 -4.49
CA THR A 131 -2.13 0.02 -5.91
C THR A 131 -2.69 -1.30 -6.41
N VAL A 132 -3.36 -1.28 -7.56
CA VAL A 132 -3.77 -2.49 -8.28
C VAL A 132 -2.68 -2.86 -9.27
N GLU A 133 -2.09 -4.03 -9.09
CA GLU A 133 -0.98 -4.51 -9.91
C GLU A 133 -1.46 -5.50 -10.99
N ASN A 134 -1.06 -5.25 -12.24
CA ASN A 134 -1.14 -6.25 -13.30
C ASN A 134 0.14 -7.11 -13.25
N LEU A 135 0.05 -8.28 -12.61
CA LEU A 135 1.16 -9.22 -12.46
C LEU A 135 1.78 -9.62 -13.82
N PRO A 136 1.02 -10.03 -14.86
CA PRO A 136 1.59 -10.34 -16.17
C PRO A 136 2.42 -9.20 -16.78
N ILE A 137 1.91 -7.97 -16.76
CA ILE A 137 2.63 -6.80 -17.29
C ILE A 137 3.86 -6.50 -16.44
N LYS A 138 3.74 -6.55 -15.12
CA LYS A 138 4.85 -6.36 -14.17
C LYS A 138 5.99 -7.34 -14.48
N TRP A 139 5.69 -8.64 -14.57
CA TRP A 139 6.70 -9.64 -14.92
C TRP A 139 7.24 -9.51 -16.35
N GLY A 140 6.40 -9.09 -17.31
CA GLY A 140 6.82 -8.82 -18.68
C GLY A 140 7.85 -7.67 -18.76
N ILE A 141 7.58 -6.56 -18.08
CA ILE A 141 8.50 -5.42 -17.98
C ILE A 141 9.80 -5.84 -17.29
N PHE A 142 9.71 -6.60 -16.20
CA PHE A 142 10.88 -7.11 -15.50
C PHE A 142 11.76 -7.99 -16.40
N ALA A 143 11.17 -8.95 -17.11
CA ALA A 143 11.88 -9.84 -18.02
C ALA A 143 12.53 -9.06 -19.18
N GLY A 144 11.77 -8.18 -19.83
CA GLY A 144 12.29 -7.33 -20.90
C GLY A 144 13.40 -6.40 -20.43
N GLY A 145 13.21 -5.76 -19.28
CA GLY A 145 14.20 -4.90 -18.64
C GLY A 145 15.48 -5.65 -18.28
N THR A 146 15.37 -6.89 -17.79
CA THR A 146 16.52 -7.77 -17.50
C THR A 146 17.32 -8.05 -18.77
N VAL A 147 16.65 -8.43 -19.87
CA VAL A 147 17.32 -8.70 -21.16
C VAL A 147 18.03 -7.45 -21.68
N VAL A 148 17.36 -6.29 -21.67
CA VAL A 148 17.95 -5.04 -22.16
C VAL A 148 19.14 -4.62 -21.30
N SER A 149 18.95 -4.58 -19.98
CA SER A 149 19.97 -4.06 -19.07
C SER A 149 21.17 -4.98 -18.92
N LEU A 150 20.97 -6.28 -18.78
CA LEU A 150 22.04 -7.23 -18.44
C LEU A 150 22.66 -7.92 -19.66
N LEU A 151 21.99 -7.95 -20.80
CA LEU A 151 22.53 -8.56 -22.03
C LEU A 151 22.83 -7.53 -23.10
N PHE A 152 21.88 -6.64 -23.41
CA PHE A 152 22.04 -5.70 -24.52
C PHE A 152 23.01 -4.54 -24.20
N LEU A 153 22.91 -3.90 -23.04
CA LEU A 153 23.78 -2.77 -22.69
C LEU A 153 25.28 -3.15 -22.54
N PRO A 154 25.66 -4.30 -21.93
CA PRO A 154 27.05 -4.73 -21.90
C PRO A 154 27.60 -5.05 -23.31
N TYR A 155 26.76 -5.60 -24.18
CA TYR A 155 27.12 -5.83 -25.58
C TYR A 155 27.31 -4.51 -26.34
N LEU A 156 26.40 -3.55 -26.16
CA LEU A 156 26.48 -2.24 -26.79
C LEU A 156 27.75 -1.49 -26.37
N THR A 157 28.06 -1.49 -25.08
CA THR A 157 29.31 -0.88 -24.56
C THR A 157 30.54 -1.56 -25.15
N TYR A 158 30.57 -2.90 -25.24
CA TYR A 158 31.65 -3.61 -25.93
C TYR A 158 31.81 -3.18 -27.40
N VAL A 159 30.72 -3.10 -28.17
CA VAL A 159 30.77 -2.72 -29.59
C VAL A 159 31.26 -1.27 -29.76
N LEU A 160 30.78 -0.34 -28.94
CA LEU A 160 31.18 1.08 -29.00
C LEU A 160 32.66 1.27 -28.67
N PHE A 161 33.16 0.65 -27.60
CA PHE A 161 34.57 0.78 -27.26
C PHE A 161 35.49 0.10 -28.28
N ARG A 162 35.05 -1.03 -28.86
CA ARG A 162 35.78 -1.70 -29.94
C ARG A 162 35.82 -0.84 -31.21
N SER A 163 34.74 -0.13 -31.55
CA SER A 163 34.70 0.72 -32.75
C SER A 163 35.54 2.00 -32.58
N MET A 164 35.66 2.52 -31.35
CA MET A 164 36.47 3.68 -31.03
C MET A 164 37.97 3.39 -30.96
N ASN A 165 38.36 2.19 -30.50
CA ASN A 165 39.78 1.83 -30.38
C ASN A 165 40.32 1.16 -31.66
N GLN A 166 40.38 1.91 -32.76
CA GLN A 166 40.89 1.41 -34.04
C GLN A 166 42.42 1.27 -34.11
N ARG A 167 43.16 1.81 -33.12
CA ARG A 167 44.64 1.95 -33.17
C ARG A 167 45.41 1.36 -31.98
N GLY A 168 44.74 0.93 -30.91
CA GLY A 168 45.38 0.30 -29.72
C GLY A 168 45.19 -1.22 -29.67
N ASP A 169 45.66 -1.87 -28.59
CA ASP A 169 45.42 -3.31 -28.35
C ASP A 169 43.90 -3.54 -28.22
N PRO A 170 43.26 -4.14 -29.25
CA PRO A 170 41.80 -4.25 -29.29
C PRO A 170 41.28 -5.17 -28.20
N SER A 171 42.10 -6.12 -27.73
CA SER A 171 41.71 -7.15 -26.77
C SER A 171 41.61 -6.60 -25.36
N GLY A 172 42.60 -5.82 -24.91
CA GLY A 172 42.62 -5.23 -23.57
C GLY A 172 41.54 -4.18 -23.36
N ALA A 173 41.39 -3.26 -24.33
CA ALA A 173 40.40 -2.20 -24.26
C ALA A 173 38.96 -2.75 -24.31
N ALA A 174 38.70 -3.76 -25.13
CA ALA A 174 37.38 -4.36 -25.24
C ALA A 174 36.98 -5.13 -23.96
N ARG A 175 37.92 -5.80 -23.28
CA ARG A 175 37.67 -6.45 -21.99
C ARG A 175 37.37 -5.45 -20.88
N GLY A 176 38.17 -4.38 -20.78
CA GLY A 176 37.94 -3.32 -19.80
C GLY A 176 36.58 -2.64 -20.00
N ALA A 177 36.23 -2.35 -21.25
CA ALA A 177 34.94 -1.79 -21.61
C ALA A 177 33.77 -2.73 -21.28
N LEU A 178 33.92 -4.03 -21.53
CA LEU A 178 32.89 -5.02 -21.23
C LEU A 178 32.68 -5.16 -19.72
N LEU A 179 33.75 -5.17 -18.91
CA LEU A 179 33.66 -5.19 -17.45
C LEU A 179 32.95 -3.94 -16.91
N LEU A 180 33.33 -2.76 -17.40
CA LEU A 180 32.67 -1.50 -17.02
C LEU A 180 31.20 -1.51 -17.43
N GLY A 181 30.91 -1.99 -18.65
CA GLY A 181 29.56 -2.17 -19.17
C GLY A 181 28.71 -3.06 -18.28
N ILE A 182 29.20 -4.25 -17.89
CA ILE A 182 28.51 -5.17 -16.97
C ILE A 182 28.19 -4.48 -15.64
N LEU A 183 29.16 -3.78 -15.03
CA LEU A 183 28.96 -3.13 -13.74
C LEU A 183 27.92 -2.01 -13.81
N LEU A 184 28.02 -1.14 -14.82
CA LEU A 184 27.06 -0.05 -15.03
C LEU A 184 25.66 -0.58 -15.36
N SER A 185 25.58 -1.62 -16.17
CA SER A 185 24.34 -2.32 -16.49
C SER A 185 23.66 -2.92 -15.28
N ALA A 186 24.43 -3.60 -14.42
CA ALA A 186 23.91 -4.19 -13.20
C ALA A 186 23.45 -3.11 -12.21
N ALA A 187 24.23 -2.04 -12.06
CA ALA A 187 23.86 -0.89 -11.23
C ALA A 187 22.56 -0.22 -11.74
N LEU A 188 22.44 -0.01 -13.05
CA LEU A 188 21.23 0.54 -13.68
C LEU A 188 20.03 -0.39 -13.51
N PHE A 189 20.21 -1.70 -13.69
CA PHE A 189 19.16 -2.68 -13.45
C PHE A 189 18.66 -2.62 -12.01
N ILE A 190 19.58 -2.66 -11.04
CA ILE A 190 19.23 -2.55 -9.62
C ILE A 190 18.51 -1.23 -9.36
N PHE A 191 19.00 -0.11 -9.88
CA PHE A 191 18.35 1.19 -9.70
C PHE A 191 16.91 1.22 -10.23
N LEU A 192 16.66 0.65 -11.42
CA LEU A 192 15.33 0.66 -12.04
C LEU A 192 14.35 -0.33 -11.38
N PHE A 193 14.85 -1.47 -10.89
CA PHE A 193 14.00 -2.60 -10.50
C PHE A 193 14.00 -2.90 -8.98
N ALA A 194 14.91 -2.32 -8.18
CA ALA A 194 14.96 -2.52 -6.74
C ALA A 194 13.70 -2.05 -6.01
N GLY A 195 13.16 -0.88 -6.38
CA GLY A 195 11.92 -0.37 -5.80
C GLY A 195 10.72 -1.29 -6.07
N PRO A 196 10.36 -1.52 -7.34
CA PRO A 196 9.13 -2.25 -7.68
C PRO A 196 9.19 -3.78 -7.49
N TYR A 197 10.40 -4.38 -7.42
CA TYR A 197 10.57 -5.85 -7.31
C TYR A 197 11.38 -6.29 -6.08
N GLY A 198 11.86 -5.34 -5.28
CA GLY A 198 12.49 -5.61 -3.99
C GLY A 198 13.79 -6.43 -4.09
N PRO A 199 14.05 -7.32 -3.11
CA PRO A 199 15.30 -8.10 -3.01
C PRO A 199 15.62 -8.97 -4.24
N LEU A 200 14.61 -9.39 -5.00
CA LEU A 200 14.80 -10.23 -6.19
C LEU A 200 15.61 -9.49 -7.27
N ALA A 201 15.36 -8.20 -7.48
CA ALA A 201 16.11 -7.40 -8.44
C ALA A 201 17.59 -7.28 -8.04
N PHE A 202 17.87 -7.12 -6.74
CA PHE A 202 19.25 -7.11 -6.24
C PHE A 202 19.95 -8.45 -6.48
N GLY A 203 19.30 -9.56 -6.13
CA GLY A 203 19.86 -10.90 -6.31
C GLY A 203 20.21 -11.17 -7.77
N ILE A 204 19.27 -10.91 -8.69
CA ILE A 204 19.49 -11.13 -10.13
C ILE A 204 20.58 -10.21 -10.67
N GLY A 205 20.56 -8.93 -10.33
CA GLY A 205 21.55 -7.95 -10.80
C GLY A 205 22.98 -8.31 -10.36
N ILE A 206 23.16 -8.69 -9.09
CA ILE A 206 24.47 -9.06 -8.54
C ILE A 206 24.96 -10.38 -9.15
N ILE A 207 24.10 -11.40 -9.22
CA ILE A 207 24.48 -12.71 -9.79
C ILE A 207 24.89 -12.55 -11.25
N ALA A 208 24.13 -11.79 -12.04
CA ALA A 208 24.46 -11.54 -13.45
C ALA A 208 25.77 -10.77 -13.60
N ALA A 209 26.01 -9.76 -12.75
CA ALA A 209 27.28 -9.02 -12.75
C ALA A 209 28.47 -9.94 -12.47
N LEU A 210 28.38 -10.77 -11.41
CA LEU A 210 29.43 -11.72 -11.05
C LEU A 210 29.66 -12.75 -12.15
N ALA A 211 28.60 -13.32 -12.71
CA ALA A 211 28.71 -14.28 -13.82
C ALA A 211 29.41 -13.66 -15.05
N GLY A 212 29.03 -12.43 -15.42
CA GLY A 212 29.66 -11.69 -16.51
C GLY A 212 31.14 -11.41 -16.25
N ILE A 213 31.48 -10.96 -15.04
CA ILE A 213 32.87 -10.71 -14.64
C ILE A 213 33.70 -12.00 -14.73
N VAL A 214 33.21 -13.10 -14.16
CA VAL A 214 33.88 -14.41 -14.22
C VAL A 214 34.08 -14.84 -15.66
N MET A 215 33.07 -14.71 -16.53
CA MET A 215 33.17 -15.07 -17.94
C MET A 215 34.24 -14.27 -18.68
N VAL A 216 34.32 -12.96 -18.45
CA VAL A 216 35.34 -12.10 -19.09
C VAL A 216 36.75 -12.44 -18.60
N LEU A 217 36.91 -12.67 -17.29
CA LEU A 217 38.22 -12.98 -16.69
C LEU A 217 38.70 -14.39 -17.07
N THR A 218 37.79 -15.34 -17.28
CA THR A 218 38.12 -16.73 -17.64
C THR A 218 38.30 -16.97 -19.14
N GLN A 219 37.94 -16.03 -20.00
CA GLN A 219 38.26 -16.09 -21.43
C GLN A 219 39.79 -16.03 -21.64
N LYS A 220 40.42 -17.21 -21.70
CA LYS A 220 41.83 -17.40 -22.08
C LYS A 220 42.11 -16.68 -23.39
N ARG A 221 43.30 -16.04 -23.47
CA ARG A 221 43.89 -15.55 -24.73
C ARG A 221 43.98 -16.73 -25.69
N ARG A 222 43.01 -16.86 -26.59
CA ARG A 222 43.14 -17.68 -27.80
C ARG A 222 43.46 -16.75 -28.95
#